data_AF-A0AA91Z6R3-F1
#
_entry.id   AF-A0AA91Z6R3-F1
#
_cell.length_a   1.000
_cell.length_b   1.000
_cell.length_c   1.000
_cell.angle_alpha   90.00
_cell.angle_beta   90.00
_cell.angle_gamma   90.00
#
_symmetry.space_group_name_H-M   'P 1'
#
loop_
_entity.id
_entity.type
_entity.pdbx_description
1 polymer ?
#
loop_
_entity_poly.entity_id
_entity_poly.type
_entity_poly.pdbx_seq_one_letter_code
_entity_poly.pdbx_strand_id
1 'polypeptide(L)'
;MTHSAINQSLADFIQASPTPFHATEQLAQRLVAAGYEHLDERTDWALKEGGRYVVTRNGSSLIAFSLGRPEQLHTGIRLAGAHTDSPCLKVKPQPELEQQGLWQLGVEVYGGALLAPWFDRDLSLAGRLTFRTGDGHLDSRLIDFKRPIATIPSLAIHLNRGANDGVAINAQTDLPPLLAHCHEPKRQLRDLLKQQLLDEYPDCQAEQVLDYELSFYDTQAPATLGLQGDFFSSARLDNLLSCHAGLTALLESDGAQPCVLVCTDHEEIGSSSACGADGPFLEDVLTRLLPDNAERIRALQHSVMVSADNAHAVHPNFADRHDGNHGPKLNAGPVIKINSNQRYATNSETAAFFRHLCDQAEVPVQSFVVRSDMGCGSTIGPITASRLGVRTVDIGVPTFAMHSIRELAGSQDAAYLIKVLTHYFNSAQLI
;
A
#
# COMPACT_ATOMS: atom_id res chain seq x y z
N MET A 1 20.80 -6.09 -7.19
CA MET A 1 20.39 -5.33 -8.39
C MET A 1 20.94 -3.90 -8.32
N THR A 2 21.08 -3.17 -9.44
CA THR A 2 21.36 -1.72 -9.37
C THR A 2 20.12 -0.97 -8.88
N HIS A 3 20.28 0.19 -8.24
CA HIS A 3 19.12 0.99 -7.77
C HIS A 3 18.21 1.42 -8.93
N SER A 4 18.76 1.65 -10.14
CA SER A 4 17.96 1.93 -11.34
C SER A 4 17.05 0.77 -11.75
N ALA A 5 17.54 -0.49 -11.69
CA ALA A 5 16.71 -1.66 -11.99
C ALA A 5 15.62 -1.87 -10.92
N ILE A 6 15.94 -1.58 -9.65
CA ILE A 6 14.97 -1.61 -8.54
C ILE A 6 13.88 -0.57 -8.76
N ASN A 7 14.23 0.67 -9.12
CA ASN A 7 13.27 1.73 -9.40
C ASN A 7 12.39 1.41 -10.61
N GLN A 8 12.93 0.77 -11.64
CA GLN A 8 12.12 0.30 -12.77
C GLN A 8 11.13 -0.80 -12.33
N SER A 9 11.59 -1.77 -11.54
CA SER A 9 10.70 -2.83 -11.01
C SER A 9 9.58 -2.25 -10.14
N LEU A 10 9.91 -1.25 -9.30
CA LEU A 10 8.94 -0.52 -8.50
C LEU A 10 7.97 0.28 -9.37
N ALA A 11 8.46 0.96 -10.40
CA ALA A 11 7.63 1.69 -11.36
C ALA A 11 6.63 0.77 -12.05
N ASP A 12 7.08 -0.39 -12.53
CA ASP A 12 6.23 -1.39 -13.18
C ASP A 12 5.17 -1.93 -12.21
N PHE A 13 5.55 -2.18 -10.96
CA PHE A 13 4.62 -2.61 -9.92
C PHE A 13 3.54 -1.56 -9.64
N ILE A 14 3.93 -0.29 -9.42
CA ILE A 14 2.97 0.78 -9.12
C ILE A 14 2.05 1.08 -10.32
N GLN A 15 2.60 1.07 -11.53
CA GLN A 15 1.83 1.30 -12.76
C GLN A 15 0.76 0.22 -12.96
N ALA A 16 1.06 -1.03 -12.60
CA ALA A 16 0.13 -2.15 -12.64
C ALA A 16 -0.80 -2.22 -11.42
N SER A 17 -0.65 -1.31 -10.45
CA SER A 17 -1.37 -1.32 -9.17
C SER A 17 -2.13 -0.01 -8.92
N PRO A 18 -3.14 0.34 -9.74
CA PRO A 18 -3.91 1.57 -9.55
C PRO A 18 -4.83 1.54 -8.32
N THR A 19 -5.15 0.35 -7.79
CA THR A 19 -5.98 0.15 -6.60
C THR A 19 -5.43 -0.95 -5.68
N PRO A 20 -5.89 -1.06 -4.42
CA PRO A 20 -5.46 -2.12 -3.50
C PRO A 20 -5.70 -3.54 -4.05
N PHE A 21 -6.77 -3.70 -4.84
CA PHE A 21 -7.08 -4.98 -5.49
C PHE A 21 -6.02 -5.36 -6.53
N HIS A 22 -5.62 -4.41 -7.38
CA HIS A 22 -4.58 -4.63 -8.38
C HIS A 22 -3.22 -4.81 -7.72
N ALA A 23 -2.91 -4.05 -6.66
CA ALA A 23 -1.68 -4.25 -5.88
C ALA A 23 -1.60 -5.68 -5.33
N THR A 24 -2.68 -6.18 -4.74
CA THR A 24 -2.78 -7.54 -4.20
C THR A 24 -2.64 -8.60 -5.29
N GLU A 25 -3.31 -8.41 -6.43
CA GLU A 25 -3.18 -9.30 -7.58
C GLU A 25 -1.73 -9.34 -8.10
N GLN A 26 -1.07 -8.18 -8.24
CA GLN A 26 0.32 -8.08 -8.68
C GLN A 26 1.29 -8.74 -7.71
N LEU A 27 1.09 -8.57 -6.40
CA LEU A 27 1.86 -9.27 -5.36
C LEU A 27 1.68 -10.79 -5.47
N ALA A 28 0.44 -11.27 -5.54
CA ALA A 28 0.12 -12.69 -5.65
C ALA A 28 0.71 -13.31 -6.93
N GLN A 29 0.54 -12.68 -8.08
CA GLN A 29 1.08 -13.15 -9.37
C GLN A 29 2.60 -13.31 -9.32
N ARG A 30 3.31 -12.34 -8.75
CA ARG A 30 4.78 -12.40 -8.61
C ARG A 30 5.24 -13.49 -7.65
N LEU A 31 4.51 -13.71 -6.55
CA LEU A 31 4.78 -14.81 -5.62
C LEU A 31 4.54 -16.18 -6.28
N VAL A 32 3.42 -16.37 -6.97
CA VAL A 32 3.09 -17.61 -7.67
C VAL A 32 4.11 -17.89 -8.78
N ALA A 33 4.52 -16.88 -9.54
CA ALA A 33 5.59 -17.00 -10.53
C ALA A 33 6.93 -17.42 -9.92
N ALA A 34 7.17 -17.10 -8.64
CA ALA A 34 8.33 -17.52 -7.86
C ALA A 34 8.12 -18.87 -7.12
N GLY A 35 7.04 -19.58 -7.39
CA GLY A 35 6.77 -20.92 -6.85
C GLY A 35 6.01 -20.96 -5.52
N TYR A 36 5.39 -19.85 -5.10
CA TYR A 36 4.45 -19.88 -3.98
C TYR A 36 3.14 -20.54 -4.40
N GLU A 37 2.58 -21.37 -3.53
CA GLU A 37 1.27 -21.99 -3.73
C GLU A 37 0.16 -21.06 -3.19
N HIS A 38 -0.85 -20.78 -4.02
CA HIS A 38 -2.00 -19.99 -3.60
C HIS A 38 -2.96 -20.86 -2.78
N LEU A 39 -3.19 -20.45 -1.53
CA LEU A 39 -4.11 -21.11 -0.61
C LEU A 39 -5.49 -20.47 -0.66
N ASP A 40 -6.53 -21.30 -0.59
CA ASP A 40 -7.89 -20.83 -0.34
C ASP A 40 -8.12 -20.82 1.18
N GLU A 41 -8.49 -19.67 1.71
CA GLU A 41 -8.78 -19.52 3.15
C GLU A 41 -9.96 -20.40 3.60
N ARG A 42 -10.88 -20.73 2.67
CA ARG A 42 -12.10 -21.49 2.94
C ARG A 42 -11.90 -23.01 3.01
N THR A 43 -10.73 -23.50 2.62
CA THR A 43 -10.40 -24.94 2.62
C THR A 43 -9.36 -25.27 3.67
N ASP A 44 -9.21 -26.56 3.98
CA ASP A 44 -8.09 -27.04 4.78
C ASP A 44 -6.75 -26.79 4.06
N TRP A 45 -5.67 -26.60 4.83
CA TRP A 45 -4.32 -26.38 4.29
C TRP A 45 -3.43 -27.59 4.55
N ALA A 46 -2.94 -28.20 3.47
CA ALA A 46 -1.97 -29.28 3.52
C ALA A 46 -0.54 -28.72 3.35
N LEU A 47 -0.04 -28.06 4.40
CA LEU A 47 1.27 -27.42 4.38
C LEU A 47 2.39 -28.47 4.36
N LYS A 48 3.40 -28.25 3.52
CA LYS A 48 4.59 -29.09 3.37
C LYS A 48 5.78 -28.43 4.03
N GLU A 49 6.69 -29.22 4.59
CA GLU A 49 7.97 -28.72 5.10
C GLU A 49 8.71 -27.91 4.01
N GLY A 50 9.24 -26.74 4.37
CA GLY A 50 9.86 -25.83 3.40
C GLY A 50 8.91 -25.16 2.40
N GLY A 51 7.61 -25.39 2.54
CA GLY A 51 6.60 -24.83 1.65
C GLY A 51 6.53 -23.31 1.69
N ARG A 52 6.07 -22.74 0.58
CA ARG A 52 5.90 -21.30 0.35
C ARG A 52 4.49 -21.06 -0.13
N TYR A 53 3.77 -20.17 0.53
CA TYR A 53 2.34 -20.04 0.37
C TYR A 53 1.90 -18.58 0.36
N VAL A 54 0.82 -18.31 -0.36
CA VAL A 54 0.18 -17.01 -0.41
C VAL A 54 -1.31 -17.18 -0.21
N VAL A 55 -1.90 -16.34 0.64
CA VAL A 55 -3.35 -16.27 0.86
C VAL A 55 -3.79 -14.81 0.73
N THR A 56 -4.95 -14.60 0.13
CA THR A 56 -5.55 -13.27 0.00
C THR A 56 -6.88 -13.21 0.73
N ARG A 57 -7.23 -12.01 1.21
CA ARG A 57 -8.55 -11.75 1.82
C ARG A 57 -9.14 -10.48 1.22
N ASN A 58 -10.43 -10.53 0.91
CA ASN A 58 -11.16 -9.50 0.14
C ASN A 58 -10.56 -9.22 -1.27
N GLY A 59 -9.51 -9.92 -1.69
CA GLY A 59 -8.74 -9.58 -2.89
C GLY A 59 -7.95 -8.27 -2.79
N SER A 60 -7.95 -7.59 -1.63
CA SER A 60 -7.22 -6.32 -1.40
C SER A 60 -6.14 -6.43 -0.33
N SER A 61 -6.02 -7.58 0.33
CA SER A 61 -4.96 -7.86 1.29
C SER A 61 -4.35 -9.22 1.05
N LEU A 62 -3.08 -9.38 1.41
CA LEU A 62 -2.29 -10.57 1.15
C LEU A 62 -1.38 -10.90 2.33
N ILE A 63 -1.29 -12.18 2.65
CA ILE A 63 -0.25 -12.72 3.51
C ILE A 63 0.51 -13.77 2.72
N ALA A 64 1.82 -13.59 2.58
CA ALA A 64 2.72 -14.58 2.01
C ALA A 64 3.67 -15.09 3.09
N PHE A 65 3.91 -16.40 3.11
CA PHE A 65 4.79 -16.99 4.10
C PHE A 65 5.64 -18.11 3.52
N SER A 66 6.87 -18.22 4.02
CA SER A 66 7.74 -19.38 3.83
C SER A 66 7.98 -20.02 5.19
N LEU A 67 7.89 -21.35 5.25
CA LEU A 67 8.05 -22.09 6.50
C LEU A 67 9.52 -22.28 6.93
N GLY A 68 10.48 -21.93 6.07
CA GLY A 68 11.90 -22.15 6.32
C GLY A 68 12.30 -23.63 6.31
N ARG A 69 13.45 -23.94 6.89
CA ARG A 69 13.87 -25.35 7.10
C ARG A 69 12.95 -26.06 8.10
N PRO A 70 12.92 -27.41 8.10
CA PRO A 70 12.16 -28.17 9.09
C PRO A 70 12.41 -27.70 10.52
N GLU A 71 11.36 -27.72 11.34
CA GLU A 71 11.35 -27.36 12.77
C GLU A 71 11.73 -25.90 13.10
N GLN A 72 11.84 -25.00 12.11
CA GLN A 72 12.22 -23.61 12.36
C GLN A 72 11.08 -22.70 12.82
N LEU A 73 9.80 -23.03 12.62
CA LEU A 73 8.69 -22.13 12.99
C LEU A 73 8.70 -21.71 14.47
N HIS A 74 9.21 -22.57 15.35
CA HIS A 74 9.30 -22.31 16.78
C HIS A 74 10.52 -21.47 17.19
N THR A 75 11.48 -21.24 16.28
CA THR A 75 12.68 -20.43 16.53
C THR A 75 12.44 -18.94 16.31
N GLY A 76 11.20 -18.56 15.95
CA GLY A 76 10.78 -17.20 15.68
C GLY A 76 10.46 -17.00 14.21
N ILE A 77 9.57 -16.04 13.93
CA ILE A 77 9.11 -15.69 12.60
C ILE A 77 9.63 -14.28 12.29
N ARG A 78 10.16 -14.10 11.08
CA ARG A 78 10.51 -12.77 10.56
C ARG A 78 9.31 -12.19 9.85
N LEU A 79 8.54 -11.34 10.53
CA LEU A 79 7.40 -10.66 9.93
C LEU A 79 7.83 -9.31 9.33
N ALA A 80 7.36 -9.00 8.13
CA ALA A 80 7.39 -7.66 7.56
C ALA A 80 5.96 -7.25 7.19
N GLY A 81 5.51 -6.10 7.66
CA GLY A 81 4.18 -5.55 7.41
C GLY A 81 4.25 -4.29 6.56
N ALA A 82 3.29 -4.12 5.63
CA ALA A 82 3.03 -2.91 4.86
C ALA A 82 1.51 -2.82 4.57
N HIS A 83 1.06 -1.80 3.83
CA HIS A 83 -0.32 -1.72 3.37
C HIS A 83 -0.47 -1.46 1.87
N THR A 84 -1.55 -1.99 1.29
CA THR A 84 -1.84 -1.99 -0.15
C THR A 84 -2.63 -0.77 -0.59
N ASP A 85 -3.24 -0.04 0.34
CA ASP A 85 -4.02 1.15 0.06
C ASP A 85 -3.23 2.45 0.16
N SER A 86 -3.81 3.46 -0.47
CA SER A 86 -3.32 4.84 -0.50
C SER A 86 -4.53 5.78 -0.54
N PRO A 87 -4.39 7.03 -0.08
CA PRO A 87 -5.48 7.99 -0.14
C PRO A 87 -5.89 8.28 -1.58
N CYS A 88 -7.19 8.28 -1.86
CA CYS A 88 -7.71 8.42 -3.21
C CYS A 88 -9.14 8.99 -3.26
N LEU A 89 -9.67 9.18 -4.46
CA LEU A 89 -11.07 9.53 -4.70
C LEU A 89 -11.82 8.27 -5.16
N LYS A 90 -12.71 7.75 -4.30
CA LYS A 90 -13.56 6.58 -4.59
C LYS A 90 -14.90 7.01 -5.18
N VAL A 91 -15.43 6.25 -6.12
CA VAL A 91 -16.74 6.52 -6.74
C VAL A 91 -17.86 6.13 -5.79
N LYS A 92 -18.85 7.01 -5.61
CA LYS A 92 -20.04 6.74 -4.76
C LYS A 92 -20.99 5.71 -5.41
N PRO A 93 -21.86 5.01 -4.66
CA PRO A 93 -22.75 3.98 -5.21
C PRO A 93 -23.78 4.46 -6.25
N GLN A 94 -24.25 5.71 -6.11
CA GLN A 94 -25.10 6.42 -7.07
C GLN A 94 -24.40 7.73 -7.46
N PRO A 95 -23.40 7.67 -8.35
CA PRO A 95 -22.47 8.76 -8.55
C PRO A 95 -22.91 9.74 -9.64
N GLU A 96 -23.88 9.41 -10.48
CA GLU A 96 -24.19 10.23 -11.65
C GLU A 96 -24.66 11.65 -11.25
N LEU A 97 -23.93 12.65 -11.72
CA LEU A 97 -24.26 14.06 -11.59
C LEU A 97 -24.33 14.69 -12.98
N GLU A 98 -25.34 15.51 -13.23
CA GLU A 98 -25.49 16.29 -14.46
C GLU A 98 -25.57 17.77 -14.12
N GLN A 99 -24.56 18.54 -14.52
CA GLN A 99 -24.48 19.97 -14.26
C GLN A 99 -24.05 20.70 -15.52
N GLN A 100 -24.79 21.73 -15.92
CA GLN A 100 -24.45 22.59 -17.06
C GLN A 100 -24.17 21.81 -18.37
N GLY A 101 -24.89 20.71 -18.62
CA GLY A 101 -24.69 19.86 -19.80
C GLY A 101 -23.44 18.99 -19.75
N LEU A 102 -22.84 18.83 -18.57
CA LEU A 102 -21.68 17.98 -18.31
C LEU A 102 -22.06 16.84 -17.36
N TRP A 103 -21.48 15.67 -17.63
CA TRP A 103 -21.65 14.46 -16.85
C TRP A 103 -20.42 14.25 -15.95
N GLN A 104 -20.69 14.21 -14.65
CA GLN A 104 -19.70 14.04 -13.60
C GLN A 104 -20.03 12.82 -12.75
N LEU A 105 -19.03 12.33 -12.00
CA LEU A 105 -19.22 11.30 -10.99
C LEU A 105 -18.97 11.87 -9.59
N GLY A 106 -19.94 11.71 -8.70
CA GLY A 106 -19.80 11.98 -7.28
C GLY A 106 -18.77 11.03 -6.66
N VAL A 107 -17.83 11.61 -5.91
CA VAL A 107 -16.75 10.87 -5.24
C VAL A 107 -16.80 11.05 -3.73
N GLU A 108 -16.17 10.11 -3.04
CA GLU A 108 -15.81 10.15 -1.63
C GLU A 108 -14.29 10.24 -1.50
N VAL A 109 -13.81 11.07 -0.56
CA VAL A 109 -12.39 11.13 -0.22
C VAL A 109 -12.08 9.96 0.69
N TYR A 110 -11.21 9.07 0.23
CA TYR A 110 -10.71 7.94 0.99
C TYR A 110 -9.33 8.28 1.58
N GLY A 111 -9.17 8.09 2.89
CA GLY A 111 -7.93 8.40 3.61
C GLY A 111 -7.63 9.89 3.73
N GLY A 112 -6.42 10.21 4.18
CA GLY A 112 -5.95 11.59 4.41
C GLY A 112 -5.44 12.30 3.14
N ALA A 113 -6.17 12.23 2.02
CA ALA A 113 -5.67 12.69 0.71
C ALA A 113 -5.39 14.20 0.67
N LEU A 114 -4.23 14.58 0.12
CA LEU A 114 -3.98 15.98 -0.27
C LEU A 114 -4.83 16.30 -1.51
N LEU A 115 -5.86 17.12 -1.34
CA LEU A 115 -6.89 17.34 -2.36
C LEU A 115 -6.42 18.22 -3.54
N ALA A 116 -5.65 19.28 -3.27
CA ALA A 116 -5.26 20.22 -4.31
C ALA A 116 -4.49 19.58 -5.49
N PRO A 117 -3.55 18.63 -5.27
CA PRO A 117 -2.86 17.93 -6.35
C PRO A 117 -3.75 17.13 -7.32
N TRP A 118 -5.00 16.81 -6.98
CA TRP A 118 -5.92 16.05 -7.83
C TRP A 118 -6.55 16.88 -8.95
N PHE A 119 -6.54 18.21 -8.81
CA PHE A 119 -7.04 19.12 -9.85
C PHE A 119 -6.12 19.11 -11.07
N ASP A 120 -6.73 19.28 -12.24
CA ASP A 120 -6.06 19.38 -13.55
C ASP A 120 -5.14 18.18 -13.88
N ARG A 121 -5.49 17.00 -13.34
CA ARG A 121 -4.85 15.72 -13.65
C ARG A 121 -5.62 14.95 -14.71
N ASP A 122 -4.88 14.19 -15.50
CA ASP A 122 -5.39 13.21 -16.45
C ASP A 122 -5.71 11.92 -15.68
N LEU A 123 -6.97 11.80 -15.24
CA LEU A 123 -7.41 10.71 -14.38
C LEU A 123 -7.98 9.55 -15.19
N SER A 124 -7.67 8.33 -14.75
CA SER A 124 -8.35 7.11 -15.15
C SER A 124 -9.07 6.47 -13.96
N LEU A 125 -9.76 5.36 -14.21
CA LEU A 125 -10.61 4.68 -13.25
C LEU A 125 -10.28 3.18 -13.26
N ALA A 126 -10.12 2.61 -12.08
CA ALA A 126 -9.88 1.17 -11.92
C ALA A 126 -10.51 0.67 -10.62
N GLY A 127 -10.69 -0.64 -10.53
CA GLY A 127 -11.16 -1.28 -9.30
C GLY A 127 -11.84 -2.61 -9.55
N ARG A 128 -12.76 -2.99 -8.68
CA ARG A 128 -13.48 -4.28 -8.72
C ARG A 128 -14.94 -4.06 -9.12
N LEU A 129 -15.44 -4.93 -9.99
CA LEU A 129 -16.87 -5.05 -10.30
C LEU A 129 -17.41 -6.38 -9.78
N THR A 130 -18.63 -6.36 -9.27
CA THR A 130 -19.44 -7.58 -9.02
C THR A 130 -20.65 -7.55 -9.93
N PHE A 131 -20.84 -8.63 -10.70
CA PHE A 131 -21.85 -8.71 -11.74
C PHE A 131 -22.55 -10.06 -11.74
N ARG A 132 -23.74 -10.10 -12.34
CA ARG A 132 -24.47 -11.34 -12.63
C ARG A 132 -24.11 -11.84 -14.01
N THR A 133 -23.75 -13.12 -14.12
CA THR A 133 -23.49 -13.84 -15.37
C THR A 133 -24.81 -14.26 -16.04
N GLY A 134 -24.77 -14.61 -17.33
CA GLY A 134 -25.95 -15.02 -18.09
C GLY A 134 -26.67 -16.28 -17.57
N ASP A 135 -26.00 -17.11 -16.78
CA ASP A 135 -26.57 -18.28 -16.09
C ASP A 135 -27.12 -17.95 -14.67
N GLY A 136 -27.05 -16.68 -14.26
CA GLY A 136 -27.61 -16.18 -13.00
C GLY A 136 -26.65 -16.24 -11.80
N HIS A 137 -25.41 -16.70 -11.97
CA HIS A 137 -24.40 -16.68 -10.92
C HIS A 137 -23.80 -15.28 -10.69
N LEU A 138 -23.17 -15.09 -9.53
CA LEU A 138 -22.40 -13.89 -9.22
C LEU A 138 -20.93 -14.14 -9.49
N ASP A 139 -20.29 -13.18 -10.14
CA ASP A 139 -18.85 -13.19 -10.36
C ASP A 139 -18.27 -11.80 -10.08
N SER A 140 -16.95 -11.72 -9.92
CA SER A 140 -16.24 -10.47 -9.71
C SER A 140 -14.93 -10.43 -10.48
N ARG A 141 -14.64 -9.29 -11.11
CA ARG A 141 -13.43 -9.05 -11.89
C ARG A 141 -12.87 -7.67 -11.60
N LEU A 142 -11.56 -7.53 -11.76
CA LEU A 142 -10.93 -6.23 -11.78
C LEU A 142 -11.12 -5.61 -13.16
N ILE A 143 -11.20 -4.29 -13.23
CA ILE A 143 -11.15 -3.54 -14.48
C ILE A 143 -10.18 -2.37 -14.33
N ASP A 144 -9.61 -1.95 -15.45
CA ASP A 144 -8.79 -0.76 -15.53
C ASP A 144 -8.89 -0.15 -16.93
N PHE A 145 -9.37 1.10 -16.99
CA PHE A 145 -9.52 1.81 -18.25
C PHE A 145 -8.19 2.11 -18.94
N LYS A 146 -7.07 2.17 -18.19
CA LYS A 146 -5.69 2.38 -18.70
C LYS A 146 -5.48 3.58 -19.63
N ARG A 147 -6.42 4.52 -19.62
CA ARG A 147 -6.41 5.76 -20.42
C ARG A 147 -7.11 6.87 -19.66
N PRO A 148 -6.74 8.13 -19.89
CA PRO A 148 -7.41 9.24 -19.24
C PRO A 148 -8.86 9.32 -19.74
N ILE A 149 -9.80 9.33 -18.78
CA ILE A 149 -11.24 9.42 -19.04
C ILE A 149 -11.92 10.51 -18.19
N ALA A 150 -11.19 11.11 -17.23
CA ALA A 150 -11.74 12.10 -16.34
C ALA A 150 -10.71 13.17 -15.96
N THR A 151 -11.19 14.32 -15.51
CA THR A 151 -10.37 15.37 -14.90
C THR A 151 -11.19 16.18 -13.90
N ILE A 152 -10.54 16.82 -12.93
CA ILE A 152 -11.16 17.78 -12.00
C ILE A 152 -10.63 19.16 -12.36
N PRO A 153 -11.35 19.96 -13.18
CA PRO A 153 -10.81 21.23 -13.65
C PRO A 153 -10.82 22.28 -12.53
N SER A 154 -9.70 22.99 -12.37
CA SER A 154 -9.63 24.15 -11.47
C SER A 154 -10.55 25.28 -11.95
N LEU A 155 -11.16 26.01 -11.00
CA LEU A 155 -11.84 27.26 -11.32
C LEU A 155 -10.78 28.30 -11.75
N ALA A 156 -11.01 28.94 -12.90
CA ALA A 156 -10.09 29.94 -13.43
C ALA A 156 -9.83 31.07 -12.42
N ILE A 157 -8.57 31.46 -12.24
CA ILE A 157 -8.14 32.51 -11.29
C ILE A 157 -8.82 33.87 -11.52
N HIS A 158 -9.27 34.15 -12.74
CA HIS A 158 -10.01 35.36 -13.07
C HIS A 158 -11.37 35.42 -12.34
N LEU A 159 -11.97 34.26 -12.07
CA LEU A 159 -13.23 34.10 -11.33
C LEU A 159 -13.00 33.82 -9.83
N ASN A 160 -11.80 33.36 -9.46
CA ASN A 160 -11.37 33.22 -8.08
C ASN A 160 -10.00 33.90 -7.86
N ARG A 161 -10.03 35.21 -7.64
CA ARG A 161 -8.79 36.00 -7.45
C ARG A 161 -7.99 35.60 -6.21
N GLY A 162 -8.66 34.99 -5.23
CA GLY A 162 -8.05 34.51 -3.99
C GLY A 162 -7.63 33.04 -4.03
N ALA A 163 -7.58 32.39 -5.19
CA ALA A 163 -7.28 30.95 -5.29
C ALA A 163 -5.98 30.52 -4.59
N ASN A 164 -5.01 31.43 -4.45
CA ASN A 164 -3.72 31.18 -3.79
C ASN A 164 -3.69 31.57 -2.30
N ASP A 165 -4.79 32.12 -1.76
CA ASP A 165 -4.86 32.68 -0.41
C ASP A 165 -5.47 31.67 0.59
N GLY A 166 -5.20 30.39 0.41
CA GLY A 166 -5.65 29.33 1.32
C GLY A 166 -7.15 29.01 1.24
N VAL A 167 -7.74 29.12 0.05
CA VAL A 167 -9.15 28.75 -0.19
C VAL A 167 -9.34 27.26 0.10
N ALA A 168 -10.29 26.94 0.99
CA ALA A 168 -10.63 25.57 1.31
C ALA A 168 -11.35 24.88 0.14
N ILE A 169 -10.93 23.65 -0.19
CA ILE A 169 -11.57 22.80 -1.19
C ILE A 169 -12.75 22.09 -0.53
N ASN A 170 -13.96 22.24 -1.08
CA ASN A 170 -15.11 21.48 -0.63
C ASN A 170 -15.11 20.09 -1.28
N ALA A 171 -14.88 19.06 -0.49
CA ALA A 171 -14.79 17.67 -0.96
C ALA A 171 -16.06 17.16 -1.66
N GLN A 172 -17.24 17.73 -1.36
CA GLN A 172 -18.52 17.30 -1.92
C GLN A 172 -18.86 18.01 -3.23
N THR A 173 -18.52 19.30 -3.37
CA THR A 173 -18.92 20.11 -4.53
C THR A 173 -17.81 20.33 -5.54
N ASP A 174 -16.54 20.30 -5.12
CA ASP A 174 -15.42 20.76 -5.94
C ASP A 174 -14.58 19.60 -6.51
N LEU A 175 -14.75 18.38 -5.98
CA LEU A 175 -14.02 17.18 -6.41
C LEU A 175 -14.71 16.27 -7.44
N PRO A 176 -16.03 16.31 -7.71
CA PRO A 176 -16.64 15.42 -8.70
C PRO A 176 -15.95 15.52 -10.08
N PRO A 177 -15.28 14.46 -10.57
CA PRO A 177 -14.57 14.52 -11.83
C PRO A 177 -15.52 14.64 -13.02
N LEU A 178 -15.10 15.39 -14.03
CA LEU A 178 -15.76 15.54 -15.31
C LEU A 178 -15.35 14.41 -16.26
N LEU A 179 -16.32 13.70 -16.85
CA LEU A 179 -16.06 12.57 -17.76
C LEU A 179 -16.49 12.85 -19.20
N ALA A 180 -17.64 13.50 -19.39
CA ALA A 180 -18.22 13.69 -20.72
C ALA A 180 -19.24 14.85 -20.74
N HIS A 181 -19.74 15.18 -21.93
CA HIS A 181 -20.99 15.92 -22.06
C HIS A 181 -22.18 15.03 -21.70
N CYS A 182 -23.26 15.64 -21.20
CA CYS A 182 -24.56 14.98 -21.09
C CYS A 182 -25.08 14.61 -22.49
N HIS A 183 -25.71 13.45 -22.60
CA HIS A 183 -26.40 13.01 -23.81
C HIS A 183 -27.77 12.43 -23.45
N GLU A 184 -28.67 12.38 -24.44
CA GLU A 184 -29.92 11.63 -24.37
C GLU A 184 -29.81 10.35 -25.23
N PRO A 185 -30.16 9.15 -24.70
CA PRO A 185 -30.56 8.91 -23.31
C PRO A 185 -29.39 9.12 -22.33
N LYS A 186 -29.73 9.42 -21.06
CA LYS A 186 -28.76 9.66 -19.99
C LYS A 186 -27.75 8.53 -19.87
N ARG A 187 -26.48 8.88 -19.72
CA ARG A 187 -25.39 7.93 -19.47
C ARG A 187 -25.55 7.35 -18.07
N GLN A 188 -25.40 6.03 -17.96
CA GLN A 188 -25.30 5.34 -16.67
C GLN A 188 -23.90 4.78 -16.51
N LEU A 189 -23.31 4.94 -15.33
CA LEU A 189 -21.97 4.41 -15.08
C LEU A 189 -21.96 2.89 -15.25
N ARG A 190 -23.00 2.20 -14.78
CA ARG A 190 -23.08 0.73 -14.86
C ARG A 190 -23.02 0.18 -16.28
N ASP A 191 -23.57 0.90 -17.26
CA ASP A 191 -23.49 0.50 -18.67
C ASP A 191 -22.07 0.67 -19.21
N LEU A 192 -21.39 1.76 -18.85
CA LEU A 192 -19.98 1.99 -19.18
C LEU A 192 -19.07 0.91 -18.57
N LEU A 193 -19.30 0.57 -17.30
CA LEU A 193 -18.54 -0.46 -16.59
C LEU A 193 -18.78 -1.85 -17.18
N LYS A 194 -20.02 -2.17 -17.56
CA LYS A 194 -20.34 -3.42 -18.25
C LYS A 194 -19.60 -3.51 -19.58
N GLN A 195 -19.56 -2.43 -20.36
CA GLN A 195 -18.82 -2.42 -21.62
C GLN A 195 -17.32 -2.64 -21.39
N GLN A 196 -16.71 -1.89 -20.46
CA GLN A 196 -15.30 -2.07 -20.11
C GLN A 196 -14.98 -3.51 -19.67
N LEU A 197 -15.85 -4.09 -18.83
CA LEU A 197 -15.73 -5.47 -18.39
C LEU A 197 -15.76 -6.47 -19.55
N LEU A 198 -16.65 -6.29 -20.52
CA LEU A 198 -16.74 -7.16 -21.70
C LEU A 198 -15.58 -6.95 -22.67
N ASP A 199 -15.02 -5.74 -22.75
CA ASP A 199 -13.83 -5.45 -23.56
C ASP A 199 -12.58 -6.15 -22.98
N GLU A 200 -12.41 -6.15 -21.65
CA GLU A 200 -11.30 -6.82 -20.97
C GLU A 200 -11.50 -8.34 -20.83
N TYR A 201 -12.74 -8.79 -20.65
CA TYR A 201 -13.11 -10.19 -20.44
C TYR A 201 -14.28 -10.60 -21.33
N PRO A 202 -14.07 -10.81 -22.64
CA PRO A 202 -15.13 -11.16 -23.59
C PRO A 202 -15.94 -12.41 -23.21
N ASP A 203 -15.30 -13.33 -22.49
CA ASP A 203 -15.89 -14.61 -22.10
C ASP A 203 -16.65 -14.57 -20.76
N CYS A 204 -16.69 -13.44 -20.05
CA CYS A 204 -17.31 -13.38 -18.71
C CYS A 204 -18.84 -13.41 -18.71
N GLN A 205 -19.49 -13.31 -19.89
CA GLN A 205 -20.95 -13.37 -20.05
C GLN A 205 -21.72 -12.42 -19.11
N ALA A 206 -21.16 -11.25 -18.80
CA ALA A 206 -21.76 -10.30 -17.88
C ALA A 206 -23.12 -9.81 -18.38
N GLU A 207 -24.18 -10.11 -17.63
CA GLU A 207 -25.54 -9.67 -17.92
C GLU A 207 -25.79 -8.28 -17.32
N GLN A 208 -25.42 -8.09 -16.05
CA GLN A 208 -25.66 -6.86 -15.29
C GLN A 208 -24.59 -6.62 -14.23
N VAL A 209 -24.00 -5.42 -14.21
CA VAL A 209 -23.11 -4.99 -13.11
C VAL A 209 -23.97 -4.60 -11.91
N LEU A 210 -23.84 -5.33 -10.80
CA LEU A 210 -24.65 -5.16 -9.60
C LEU A 210 -24.02 -4.18 -8.61
N ASP A 211 -22.71 -4.23 -8.44
CA ASP A 211 -21.98 -3.30 -7.58
C ASP A 211 -20.52 -3.15 -8.00
N TYR A 212 -19.85 -2.14 -7.44
CA TYR A 212 -18.46 -1.82 -7.76
C TYR A 212 -17.74 -1.09 -6.62
N GLU A 213 -16.43 -1.23 -6.61
CA GLU A 213 -15.50 -0.44 -5.79
C GLU A 213 -14.42 0.11 -6.71
N LEU A 214 -14.50 1.40 -7.03
CA LEU A 214 -13.66 2.05 -8.03
C LEU A 214 -12.95 3.27 -7.45
N SER A 215 -11.69 3.44 -7.81
CA SER A 215 -10.86 4.58 -7.44
C SER A 215 -10.36 5.29 -8.69
N PHE A 216 -10.39 6.63 -8.67
CA PHE A 216 -9.67 7.42 -9.65
C PHE A 216 -8.16 7.39 -9.36
N TYR A 217 -7.36 7.41 -10.42
CA TYR A 217 -5.90 7.43 -10.32
C TYR A 217 -5.27 8.27 -11.45
N ASP A 218 -4.08 8.83 -11.20
CA ASP A 218 -3.31 9.58 -12.20
C ASP A 218 -2.73 8.63 -13.27
N THR A 219 -2.93 8.96 -14.55
CA THR A 219 -2.35 8.20 -15.66
C THR A 219 -0.87 8.49 -15.89
N GLN A 220 -0.31 9.53 -15.26
CA GLN A 220 1.10 9.88 -15.39
C GLN A 220 2.00 8.81 -14.76
N ALA A 221 2.78 8.13 -15.58
CA ALA A 221 3.68 7.06 -15.14
C ALA A 221 4.70 7.50 -14.07
N PRO A 222 5.19 6.55 -13.23
CA PRO A 222 6.32 6.80 -12.34
C PRO A 222 7.55 7.26 -13.13
N ALA A 223 8.39 8.10 -12.52
CA ALA A 223 9.57 8.65 -13.18
C ALA A 223 10.73 8.84 -12.21
N THR A 224 11.94 8.54 -12.69
CA THR A 224 13.19 9.00 -12.07
C THR A 224 13.45 10.43 -12.53
N LEU A 225 13.73 11.35 -11.59
CA LEU A 225 13.93 12.77 -11.87
C LEU A 225 15.10 13.36 -11.08
N GLY A 226 15.47 14.60 -11.39
CA GLY A 226 16.68 15.25 -10.86
C GLY A 226 17.81 15.25 -11.88
N LEU A 227 18.78 16.16 -11.73
CA LEU A 227 19.86 16.34 -12.69
C LEU A 227 20.70 15.06 -12.88
N GLN A 228 20.78 14.22 -11.85
CA GLN A 228 21.51 12.96 -11.87
C GLN A 228 20.60 11.75 -11.60
N GLY A 229 19.27 11.91 -11.72
CA GLY A 229 18.31 10.87 -11.33
C GLY A 229 18.25 10.65 -9.82
N ASP A 230 18.36 11.74 -9.06
CA ASP A 230 18.45 11.74 -7.59
C ASP A 230 17.15 11.32 -6.89
N PHE A 231 16.02 11.39 -7.60
CA PHE A 231 14.69 11.21 -7.01
C PHE A 231 13.84 10.23 -7.81
N PHE A 232 12.88 9.62 -7.13
CA PHE A 232 11.84 8.77 -7.72
C PHE A 232 10.47 9.32 -7.38
N SER A 233 9.67 9.64 -8.41
CA SER A 233 8.33 10.21 -8.26
C SER A 233 7.28 9.28 -8.81
N SER A 234 6.23 9.06 -8.02
CA SER A 234 5.13 8.19 -8.38
C SER A 234 3.89 8.54 -7.57
N ALA A 235 2.72 8.14 -8.05
CA ALA A 235 1.57 7.95 -7.18
C ALA A 235 1.84 6.78 -6.21
N ARG A 236 1.22 6.79 -5.02
CA ARG A 236 1.11 5.62 -4.13
C ARG A 236 2.47 5.03 -3.70
N LEU A 237 3.52 5.85 -3.60
CA LEU A 237 4.75 5.41 -2.91
C LEU A 237 4.39 5.01 -1.49
N ASP A 238 3.49 5.77 -0.88
CA ASP A 238 2.79 5.40 0.34
C ASP A 238 1.59 4.48 0.03
N ASN A 239 1.64 3.18 0.27
CA ASN A 239 2.78 2.40 0.79
C ASN A 239 3.17 1.22 -0.12
N LEU A 240 2.90 1.36 -1.43
CA LEU A 240 3.28 0.33 -2.41
C LEU A 240 4.80 0.17 -2.53
N LEU A 241 5.59 1.18 -2.14
CA LEU A 241 7.04 1.06 -2.03
C LEU A 241 7.41 -0.03 -1.01
N SER A 242 6.85 0.01 0.20
CA SER A 242 7.18 -1.00 1.22
C SER A 242 6.61 -2.37 0.88
N CYS A 243 5.43 -2.44 0.23
CA CYS A 243 4.90 -3.70 -0.31
C CYS A 243 5.87 -4.33 -1.33
N HIS A 244 6.36 -3.54 -2.28
CA HIS A 244 7.33 -4.00 -3.29
C HIS A 244 8.66 -4.40 -2.65
N ALA A 245 9.14 -3.62 -1.68
CA ALA A 245 10.39 -3.91 -1.00
C ALA A 245 10.31 -5.21 -0.17
N GLY A 246 9.20 -5.40 0.57
CA GLY A 246 8.93 -6.62 1.33
C GLY A 246 8.78 -7.84 0.43
N LEU A 247 8.07 -7.72 -0.69
CA LEU A 247 7.97 -8.78 -1.70
C LEU A 247 9.36 -9.15 -2.24
N THR A 248 10.12 -8.16 -2.71
CA THR A 248 11.43 -8.38 -3.32
C THR A 248 12.37 -9.05 -2.33
N ALA A 249 12.42 -8.55 -1.09
CA ALA A 249 13.25 -9.14 -0.05
C ALA A 249 12.85 -10.58 0.30
N LEU A 250 11.55 -10.87 0.36
CA LEU A 250 11.05 -12.23 0.63
C LEU A 250 11.47 -13.19 -0.49
N LEU A 251 11.39 -12.76 -1.75
CA LEU A 251 11.80 -13.55 -2.91
C LEU A 251 13.33 -13.74 -3.00
N GLU A 252 14.11 -12.77 -2.53
CA GLU A 252 15.58 -12.84 -2.46
C GLU A 252 16.11 -13.59 -1.23
N SER A 253 15.24 -13.93 -0.27
CA SER A 253 15.64 -14.68 0.92
C SER A 253 16.13 -16.10 0.59
N ASP A 254 17.03 -16.64 1.43
CA ASP A 254 17.61 -17.97 1.23
C ASP A 254 16.63 -19.12 1.57
N GLY A 255 15.45 -18.78 2.10
CA GLY A 255 14.43 -19.73 2.53
C GLY A 255 14.84 -20.59 3.72
N ALA A 256 15.88 -20.22 4.47
CA ALA A 256 16.31 -20.97 5.65
C ALA A 256 15.41 -20.69 6.86
N GLN A 257 14.93 -19.46 6.99
CA GLN A 257 14.14 -18.98 8.13
C GLN A 257 12.65 -18.86 7.80
N PRO A 258 11.75 -19.01 8.78
CA PRO A 258 10.34 -18.71 8.60
C PRO A 258 10.14 -17.21 8.42
N CYS A 259 9.52 -16.82 7.32
CA CYS A 259 9.29 -15.44 6.96
C CYS A 259 7.82 -15.23 6.60
N VAL A 260 7.27 -14.08 6.99
CA VAL A 260 5.89 -13.67 6.67
C VAL A 260 5.90 -12.24 6.16
N LEU A 261 5.35 -12.03 4.96
CA LEU A 261 5.01 -10.71 4.43
C LEU A 261 3.51 -10.49 4.61
N VAL A 262 3.14 -9.37 5.23
CA VAL A 262 1.77 -8.98 5.51
C VAL A 262 1.51 -7.65 4.79
N CYS A 263 0.62 -7.65 3.80
CA CYS A 263 0.19 -6.45 3.09
C CYS A 263 -1.32 -6.28 3.28
N THR A 264 -1.74 -5.37 4.16
CA THR A 264 -3.16 -5.17 4.50
C THR A 264 -3.78 -3.97 3.80
N ASP A 265 -5.09 -3.99 3.61
CA ASP A 265 -5.87 -2.84 3.13
C ASP A 265 -6.32 -1.98 4.32
N HIS A 266 -6.96 -0.85 4.03
CA HIS A 266 -7.63 0.01 5.02
C HIS A 266 -6.72 0.67 6.06
N GLU A 267 -5.41 0.75 5.85
CA GLU A 267 -4.52 1.45 6.79
C GLU A 267 -4.91 2.92 6.94
N GLU A 268 -5.17 3.57 5.79
CA GLU A 268 -5.42 5.00 5.65
C GLU A 268 -6.72 5.48 6.32
N ILE A 269 -7.55 4.52 6.75
CA ILE A 269 -8.82 4.76 7.45
C ILE A 269 -8.85 4.13 8.85
N GLY A 270 -7.69 3.70 9.37
CA GLY A 270 -7.52 3.18 10.73
C GLY A 270 -7.53 1.65 10.88
N SER A 271 -7.40 0.90 9.79
CA SER A 271 -7.22 -0.57 9.75
C SER A 271 -8.36 -1.45 10.28
N SER A 272 -9.43 -0.87 10.82
CA SER A 272 -10.56 -1.60 11.43
C SER A 272 -11.48 -2.23 10.38
N SER A 273 -11.06 -3.35 9.80
CA SER A 273 -11.86 -4.15 8.84
C SER A 273 -11.44 -5.62 8.86
N ALA A 274 -12.16 -6.50 8.16
CA ALA A 274 -11.84 -7.94 8.12
C ALA A 274 -10.49 -8.26 7.42
N CYS A 275 -9.99 -7.36 6.58
CA CYS A 275 -8.75 -7.49 5.82
C CYS A 275 -7.66 -6.47 6.23
N GLY A 276 -7.98 -5.52 7.11
CA GLY A 276 -7.02 -4.56 7.65
C GLY A 276 -6.17 -5.12 8.79
N ALA A 277 -5.17 -4.35 9.23
CA ALA A 277 -4.27 -4.76 10.30
C ALA A 277 -4.94 -4.93 11.68
N ASP A 278 -6.06 -4.25 11.92
CA ASP A 278 -6.89 -4.45 13.12
C ASP A 278 -7.95 -5.56 12.91
N GLY A 279 -7.87 -6.27 11.78
CA GLY A 279 -8.68 -7.44 11.47
C GLY A 279 -8.07 -8.74 11.98
N PRO A 280 -8.81 -9.86 11.85
CA PRO A 280 -8.33 -11.16 12.30
C PRO A 280 -7.36 -11.83 11.31
N PHE A 281 -7.10 -11.25 10.13
CA PHE A 281 -6.43 -11.95 9.02
C PHE A 281 -5.07 -12.55 9.40
N LEU A 282 -4.20 -11.74 9.99
CA LEU A 282 -2.89 -12.24 10.41
C LEU A 282 -2.98 -13.26 11.55
N GLU A 283 -3.88 -13.05 12.51
CA GLU A 283 -4.12 -13.95 13.63
C GLU A 283 -4.64 -15.32 13.15
N ASP A 284 -5.57 -15.33 12.20
CA ASP A 284 -6.12 -16.54 11.59
C ASP A 284 -5.02 -17.34 10.88
N VAL A 285 -4.19 -16.69 10.06
CA VAL A 285 -3.06 -17.34 9.38
C VAL A 285 -2.09 -17.94 10.40
N LEU A 286 -1.65 -17.16 11.40
CA LEU A 286 -0.70 -17.63 12.41
C LEU A 286 -1.27 -18.76 13.27
N THR A 287 -2.57 -18.73 13.57
CA THR A 287 -3.26 -19.82 14.28
C THR A 287 -3.27 -21.11 13.47
N ARG A 288 -3.39 -21.02 12.14
CA ARG A 288 -3.30 -22.20 11.26
C ARG A 288 -1.87 -22.72 11.12
N LEU A 289 -0.86 -21.84 11.18
CA LEU A 289 0.55 -22.24 11.18
C LEU A 289 0.98 -22.91 12.49
N LEU A 290 0.49 -22.40 13.62
CA LEU A 290 0.81 -22.88 14.96
C LEU A 290 -0.51 -23.05 15.75
N PRO A 291 -1.22 -24.18 15.60
CA PRO A 291 -2.53 -24.38 16.24
C PRO A 291 -2.48 -24.38 17.77
N ASP A 292 -1.43 -24.97 18.35
CA ASP A 292 -1.24 -24.95 19.80
C ASP A 292 -0.96 -23.53 20.30
N ASN A 293 -1.79 -23.06 21.24
CA ASN A 293 -1.73 -21.70 21.73
C ASN A 293 -0.43 -21.40 22.48
N ALA A 294 0.06 -22.34 23.29
CA ALA A 294 1.26 -22.12 24.09
C ALA A 294 2.51 -22.07 23.19
N GLU A 295 2.58 -22.93 22.18
CA GLU A 295 3.62 -22.89 21.13
C GLU A 295 3.58 -21.60 20.33
N ARG A 296 2.39 -21.18 19.88
CA ARG A 296 2.23 -19.92 19.14
C ARG A 296 2.69 -18.71 19.95
N ILE A 297 2.32 -18.63 21.23
CA ILE A 297 2.78 -17.56 22.12
C ILE A 297 4.31 -17.56 22.23
N ARG A 298 4.95 -18.73 22.44
CA ARG A 298 6.42 -18.82 22.50
C ARG A 298 7.08 -18.40 21.19
N ALA A 299 6.56 -18.88 20.06
CA ALA A 299 7.07 -18.52 18.73
C ALA A 299 6.96 -17.01 18.48
N LEU A 300 5.83 -16.38 18.83
CA LEU A 300 5.65 -14.93 18.73
C LEU A 300 6.59 -14.14 19.64
N GLN A 301 6.87 -14.63 20.84
CA GLN A 301 7.89 -14.02 21.70
C GLN A 301 9.31 -14.15 21.13
N HIS A 302 9.58 -15.17 20.30
CA HIS A 302 10.84 -15.29 19.54
C HIS A 302 10.78 -14.55 18.20
N SER A 303 9.66 -13.94 17.84
CA SER A 303 9.44 -13.27 16.56
C SER A 303 9.69 -11.77 16.67
N VAL A 304 9.96 -11.15 15.52
CA VAL A 304 10.02 -9.71 15.35
C VAL A 304 9.15 -9.34 14.15
N MET A 305 8.53 -8.17 14.21
CA MET A 305 7.85 -7.56 13.09
C MET A 305 8.56 -6.27 12.69
N VAL A 306 8.87 -6.14 11.41
CA VAL A 306 9.24 -4.87 10.79
C VAL A 306 7.99 -4.28 10.16
N SER A 307 7.40 -3.28 10.81
CA SER A 307 6.30 -2.47 10.28
C SER A 307 6.91 -1.41 9.36
N ALA A 308 6.79 -1.62 8.04
CA ALA A 308 7.39 -0.79 7.01
C ALA A 308 6.32 0.11 6.39
N ASP A 309 6.47 1.40 6.62
CA ASP A 309 5.55 2.43 6.14
C ASP A 309 6.33 3.75 6.01
N ASN A 310 6.00 4.61 5.05
CA ASN A 310 6.81 5.77 4.72
C ASN A 310 7.09 6.70 5.92
N ALA A 311 8.15 7.50 5.79
CA ALA A 311 8.58 8.48 6.78
C ALA A 311 8.65 9.86 6.14
N HIS A 312 8.46 10.92 6.94
CA HIS A 312 8.48 12.28 6.42
C HIS A 312 9.93 12.80 6.32
N ALA A 313 10.43 13.00 5.11
CA ALA A 313 11.70 13.68 4.90
C ALA A 313 11.60 15.17 5.29
N VAL A 314 12.71 15.79 5.73
CA VAL A 314 12.77 17.23 6.04
C VAL A 314 12.56 18.02 4.76
N HIS A 315 11.40 18.66 4.65
CA HIS A 315 11.06 19.44 3.47
C HIS A 315 11.87 20.75 3.47
N PRO A 316 12.66 21.07 2.43
CA PRO A 316 13.57 22.22 2.45
C PRO A 316 12.84 23.56 2.61
N ASN A 317 11.61 23.68 2.10
CA ASN A 317 10.79 24.89 2.25
C ASN A 317 10.00 24.97 3.57
N PHE A 318 9.99 23.90 4.37
CA PHE A 318 9.19 23.80 5.61
C PHE A 318 9.97 23.05 6.71
N ALA A 319 11.28 23.28 6.78
CA ALA A 319 12.16 22.53 7.67
C ALA A 319 11.82 22.72 9.16
N ASP A 320 11.14 23.82 9.50
CA ASP A 320 10.63 24.12 10.83
C ASP A 320 9.54 23.14 11.31
N ARG A 321 8.96 22.32 10.41
CA ARG A 321 7.99 21.28 10.77
C ARG A 321 8.61 20.02 11.37
N HIS A 322 9.93 19.87 11.33
CA HIS A 322 10.64 18.73 11.89
C HIS A 322 11.36 19.09 13.20
N ASP A 323 11.66 18.06 13.99
CA ASP A 323 12.62 18.18 15.08
C ASP A 323 14.03 18.40 14.51
N GLY A 324 14.81 19.29 15.15
CA GLY A 324 16.12 19.71 14.64
C GLY A 324 17.16 18.59 14.57
N ASN A 325 17.02 17.52 15.37
CA ASN A 325 17.97 16.41 15.42
C ASN A 325 17.43 15.11 14.80
N HIS A 326 16.12 15.02 14.54
CA HIS A 326 15.44 13.80 14.10
C HIS A 326 14.68 14.00 12.78
N GLY A 327 15.31 14.73 11.87
CA GLY A 327 14.80 15.02 10.53
C GLY A 327 15.43 14.12 9.46
N PRO A 328 14.65 13.17 8.86
CA PRO A 328 15.15 12.29 7.80
C PRO A 328 15.52 13.01 6.51
N LYS A 329 16.51 12.49 5.80
CA LYS A 329 16.94 12.95 4.48
C LYS A 329 16.68 11.86 3.43
N LEU A 330 16.34 12.28 2.21
CA LEU A 330 16.27 11.39 1.06
C LEU A 330 17.66 10.79 0.75
N ASN A 331 17.69 9.57 0.19
CA ASN A 331 18.90 8.83 -0.17
C ASN A 331 19.88 8.56 0.99
N ALA A 332 19.44 8.74 2.23
CA ALA A 332 20.25 8.54 3.43
C ALA A 332 19.81 7.30 4.23
N GLY A 333 19.03 6.41 3.60
CA GLY A 333 18.64 5.11 4.13
C GLY A 333 17.34 5.13 4.95
N PRO A 334 16.86 3.94 5.35
CA PRO A 334 15.62 3.77 6.10
C PRO A 334 15.63 4.52 7.43
N VAL A 335 14.45 4.88 7.88
CA VAL A 335 14.20 5.73 9.05
C VAL A 335 13.54 4.88 10.12
N ILE A 336 14.14 4.80 11.30
CA ILE A 336 13.49 4.22 12.48
C ILE A 336 12.55 5.27 13.09
N LYS A 337 11.25 4.97 13.11
CA LYS A 337 10.20 5.87 13.60
C LYS A 337 9.96 5.63 15.09
N ILE A 338 10.13 6.66 15.92
CA ILE A 338 10.06 6.55 17.38
C ILE A 338 9.02 7.53 17.93
N ASN A 339 8.09 7.02 18.74
CA ASN A 339 7.12 7.84 19.46
C ASN A 339 6.75 7.19 20.80
N SER A 340 7.08 7.82 21.92
CA SER A 340 6.85 7.25 23.26
C SER A 340 5.36 7.05 23.60
N ASN A 341 4.44 7.74 22.91
CA ASN A 341 2.99 7.54 23.05
C ASN A 341 2.48 6.35 22.22
N GLN A 342 3.37 5.48 21.73
CA GLN A 342 3.04 4.27 20.97
C GLN A 342 2.25 4.56 19.67
N ARG A 343 2.51 5.72 19.05
CA ARG A 343 2.12 5.97 17.64
C ARG A 343 2.96 5.14 16.66
N TYR A 344 4.14 4.71 17.14
CA TYR A 344 5.01 3.71 16.55
C TYR A 344 5.37 2.71 17.66
N ALA A 345 5.43 1.42 17.36
CA ALA A 345 5.69 0.35 18.33
C ALA A 345 7.18 0.20 18.70
N THR A 346 8.05 0.95 18.01
CA THR A 346 9.50 0.94 18.21
C THR A 346 9.90 1.21 19.66
N ASN A 347 10.77 0.35 20.21
CA ASN A 347 11.42 0.55 21.50
C ASN A 347 12.95 0.39 21.39
N SER A 348 13.68 0.46 22.51
CA SER A 348 15.15 0.40 22.49
C SER A 348 15.69 -0.92 21.91
N GLU A 349 15.06 -2.05 22.21
CA GLU A 349 15.52 -3.37 21.75
C GLU A 349 15.27 -3.53 20.25
N THR A 350 14.04 -3.25 19.79
CA THR A 350 13.67 -3.43 18.38
C THR A 350 14.41 -2.43 17.48
N ALA A 351 14.65 -1.21 17.97
CA ALA A 351 15.45 -0.22 17.28
C ALA A 351 16.95 -0.56 17.26
N ALA A 352 17.51 -1.10 18.34
CA ALA A 352 18.91 -1.54 18.36
C ALA A 352 19.13 -2.72 17.41
N PHE A 353 18.20 -3.66 17.38
CA PHE A 353 18.21 -4.77 16.43
C PHE A 353 18.20 -4.29 14.98
N PHE A 354 17.29 -3.38 14.63
CA PHE A 354 17.25 -2.85 13.26
C PHE A 354 18.53 -2.08 12.88
N ARG A 355 19.11 -1.31 13.80
CA ARG A 355 20.42 -0.67 13.56
C ARG A 355 21.53 -1.68 13.33
N HIS A 356 21.53 -2.78 14.09
CA HIS A 356 22.49 -3.86 13.91
C HIS A 356 22.35 -4.52 12.53
N LEU A 357 21.12 -4.77 12.07
CA LEU A 357 20.86 -5.27 10.72
C LEU A 357 21.35 -4.30 9.65
N CYS A 358 21.08 -3.00 9.80
CA CYS A 358 21.59 -1.97 8.90
C CYS A 358 23.12 -1.94 8.85
N ASP A 359 23.80 -2.02 10.00
CA ASP A 359 25.26 -2.06 10.10
C ASP A 359 25.85 -3.29 9.38
N GLN A 360 25.30 -4.48 9.64
CA GLN A 360 25.70 -5.72 8.97
C GLN A 360 25.45 -5.69 7.46
N ALA A 361 24.37 -5.04 7.03
CA ALA A 361 24.03 -4.88 5.63
C ALA A 361 24.73 -3.68 4.97
N GLU A 362 25.57 -2.93 5.68
CA GLU A 362 26.20 -1.69 5.20
C GLU A 362 25.17 -0.71 4.60
N VAL A 363 24.06 -0.51 5.31
CA VAL A 363 22.97 0.40 4.95
C VAL A 363 22.93 1.55 5.97
N PRO A 364 22.95 2.82 5.54
CA PRO A 364 22.78 3.94 6.47
C PRO A 364 21.38 3.90 7.09
N VAL A 365 21.26 4.37 8.33
CA VAL A 365 19.98 4.36 9.05
C VAL A 365 19.80 5.66 9.82
N GLN A 366 18.57 6.15 9.81
CA GLN A 366 18.18 7.43 10.40
C GLN A 366 17.17 7.20 11.53
N SER A 367 16.91 8.25 12.31
CA SER A 367 15.84 8.24 13.32
C SER A 367 14.87 9.38 13.05
N PHE A 368 13.58 9.13 13.24
CA PHE A 368 12.53 10.15 13.21
C PHE A 368 11.80 10.20 14.54
N VAL A 369 11.64 11.42 15.03
CA VAL A 369 10.82 11.77 16.19
C VAL A 369 10.06 13.03 15.80
N VAL A 370 8.75 13.00 15.97
CA VAL A 370 7.92 14.19 15.75
C VAL A 370 8.27 15.27 16.78
N ARG A 371 8.12 16.54 16.41
CA ARG A 371 8.20 17.64 17.39
C ARG A 371 7.21 17.41 18.53
N SER A 372 7.60 17.72 19.75
CA SER A 372 6.75 17.47 20.94
C SER A 372 5.46 18.31 20.97
N ASP A 373 5.35 19.36 20.16
CA ASP A 373 4.18 20.22 20.02
C ASP A 373 3.24 19.84 18.86
N MET A 374 3.52 18.73 18.15
CA MET A 374 2.74 18.26 17.01
C MET A 374 2.23 16.82 17.22
N GLY A 375 1.05 16.54 16.67
CA GLY A 375 0.52 15.18 16.57
C GLY A 375 1.24 14.35 15.51
N CYS A 376 1.10 13.03 15.60
CA CYS A 376 1.69 12.07 14.66
C CYS A 376 0.63 11.05 14.22
N GLY A 377 0.67 10.66 12.94
CA GLY A 377 -0.06 9.49 12.43
C GLY A 377 0.30 8.23 13.23
N SER A 378 -0.56 7.21 13.15
CA SER A 378 -0.23 5.85 13.62
C SER A 378 0.13 5.03 12.39
N THR A 379 0.61 3.80 12.61
CA THR A 379 0.83 2.80 11.56
C THR A 379 0.14 1.49 11.96
N ILE A 380 0.28 0.46 11.12
CA ILE A 380 -0.08 -0.93 11.45
C ILE A 380 0.76 -1.53 12.60
N GLY A 381 1.89 -0.92 12.94
CA GLY A 381 2.88 -1.45 13.91
C GLY A 381 2.30 -1.60 15.31
N PRO A 382 1.82 -0.51 15.96
CA PRO A 382 1.14 -0.57 17.25
C PRO A 382 -0.09 -1.47 17.26
N ILE A 383 -0.88 -1.47 16.17
CA ILE A 383 -2.07 -2.30 16.03
C ILE A 383 -1.66 -3.78 16.12
N THR A 384 -0.74 -4.21 15.25
CA THR A 384 -0.30 -5.61 15.20
C THR A 384 0.40 -6.03 16.50
N ALA A 385 1.24 -5.17 17.07
CA ALA A 385 1.92 -5.41 18.34
C ALA A 385 0.92 -5.62 19.49
N SER A 386 -0.13 -4.79 19.56
CA SER A 386 -1.16 -4.90 20.60
C SER A 386 -2.04 -6.14 20.45
N ARG A 387 -2.37 -6.54 19.20
CA ARG A 387 -3.21 -7.71 18.92
C ARG A 387 -2.48 -9.03 19.14
N LEU A 388 -1.24 -9.14 18.71
CA LEU A 388 -0.48 -10.41 18.71
C LEU A 388 0.56 -10.51 19.82
N GLY A 389 0.94 -9.40 20.44
CA GLY A 389 2.03 -9.36 21.43
C GLY A 389 3.42 -9.58 20.81
N VAL A 390 3.57 -9.36 19.50
CA VAL A 390 4.86 -9.48 18.79
C VAL A 390 5.69 -8.21 18.97
N ARG A 391 7.01 -8.36 19.13
CA ARG A 391 7.93 -7.21 19.19
C ARG A 391 8.01 -6.56 17.81
N THR A 392 7.81 -5.24 17.75
CA THR A 392 7.71 -4.51 16.49
C THR A 392 8.68 -3.34 16.43
N VAL A 393 9.30 -3.13 15.27
CA VAL A 393 9.99 -1.89 14.90
C VAL A 393 9.21 -1.23 13.75
N ASP A 394 8.91 0.05 13.90
CA ASP A 394 8.38 0.86 12.80
C ASP A 394 9.53 1.55 12.07
N ILE A 395 9.61 1.28 10.79
CA ILE A 395 10.59 1.87 9.88
C ILE A 395 9.90 2.47 8.66
N GLY A 396 10.62 3.30 7.92
CA GLY A 396 10.08 3.90 6.71
C GLY A 396 11.11 4.41 5.74
N VAL A 397 10.66 4.63 4.51
CA VAL A 397 11.42 5.34 3.48
C VAL A 397 11.10 6.83 3.56
N PRO A 398 12.11 7.71 3.57
CA PRO A 398 11.90 9.15 3.62
C PRO A 398 11.24 9.62 2.30
N THR A 399 10.09 10.28 2.43
CA THR A 399 9.23 10.71 1.31
C THR A 399 8.77 12.16 1.52
N PHE A 400 8.62 12.90 0.42
CA PHE A 400 7.92 14.19 0.37
C PHE A 400 6.52 14.03 -0.22
N ALA A 401 5.65 14.98 0.15
CA ALA A 401 4.28 15.08 -0.33
C ALA A 401 3.46 13.80 -0.11
N MET A 402 3.73 13.08 0.99
CA MET A 402 2.97 11.90 1.41
C MET A 402 1.45 12.18 1.33
N HIS A 403 0.67 11.24 0.81
CA HIS A 403 -0.77 11.34 0.50
C HIS A 403 -1.14 12.26 -0.70
N SER A 404 -0.15 12.75 -1.45
CA SER A 404 -0.40 13.38 -2.75
C SER A 404 -0.74 12.32 -3.80
N ILE A 405 -1.49 12.71 -4.84
CA ILE A 405 -1.64 11.89 -6.04
C ILE A 405 -0.29 11.61 -6.73
N ARG A 406 0.74 12.41 -6.42
CA ARG A 406 2.12 12.20 -6.86
C ARG A 406 3.12 12.60 -5.76
N GLU A 407 3.86 11.63 -5.28
CA GLU A 407 4.81 11.70 -4.16
C GLU A 407 6.25 11.68 -4.68
N LEU A 408 7.22 11.88 -3.78
CA LEU A 408 8.66 11.90 -4.13
C LEU A 408 9.51 11.24 -3.04
N ALA A 409 10.28 10.22 -3.40
CA ALA A 409 11.31 9.60 -2.56
C ALA A 409 12.71 9.76 -3.17
N GLY A 410 13.75 9.41 -2.43
CA GLY A 410 15.10 9.29 -3.00
C GLY A 410 15.22 8.06 -3.89
N SER A 411 15.98 8.16 -4.99
CA SER A 411 16.17 7.07 -5.94
C SER A 411 16.98 5.88 -5.40
N GLN A 412 17.62 6.02 -4.24
CA GLN A 412 18.37 4.95 -3.57
C GLN A 412 17.57 4.27 -2.45
N ASP A 413 16.52 4.91 -1.93
CA ASP A 413 15.89 4.50 -0.67
C ASP A 413 15.18 3.15 -0.76
N ALA A 414 14.54 2.83 -1.90
CA ALA A 414 13.96 1.51 -2.14
C ALA A 414 15.03 0.40 -2.12
N ALA A 415 16.21 0.67 -2.69
CA ALA A 415 17.31 -0.29 -2.70
C ALA A 415 17.89 -0.52 -1.30
N TYR A 416 18.01 0.55 -0.49
CA TYR A 416 18.42 0.42 0.90
C TYR A 416 17.42 -0.41 1.71
N LEU A 417 16.12 -0.16 1.54
CA LEU A 417 15.07 -0.90 2.24
C LEU A 417 15.08 -2.39 1.86
N ILE A 418 15.16 -2.72 0.57
CA ILE A 418 15.25 -4.11 0.10
C ILE A 418 16.48 -4.79 0.72
N LYS A 419 17.66 -4.15 0.65
CA LYS A 419 18.91 -4.73 1.17
C LYS A 419 18.81 -5.12 2.65
N VAL A 420 18.27 -4.23 3.49
CA VAL A 420 18.13 -4.53 4.93
C VAL A 420 17.01 -5.55 5.21
N LEU A 421 15.89 -5.53 4.47
CA LEU A 421 14.82 -6.52 4.62
C LEU A 421 15.27 -7.92 4.19
N THR A 422 16.06 -8.05 3.12
CA THR A 422 16.63 -9.33 2.69
C THR A 422 17.57 -9.87 3.77
N HIS A 423 18.42 -9.01 4.34
CA HIS A 423 19.30 -9.39 5.46
C HIS A 423 18.51 -9.81 6.70
N TYR A 424 17.44 -9.08 7.02
CA TYR A 424 16.51 -9.43 8.10
C TYR A 424 15.86 -10.80 7.90
N PHE A 425 15.29 -11.08 6.72
CA PHE A 425 14.68 -12.39 6.44
C PHE A 425 15.69 -13.55 6.52
N ASN A 426 16.96 -13.31 6.21
CA ASN A 426 18.02 -14.31 6.32
C ASN A 426 18.63 -14.41 7.74
N SER A 427 18.24 -13.54 8.68
CA SER A 427 18.85 -13.49 10.01
C SER A 427 18.48 -14.74 10.82
N ALA A 428 19.47 -15.56 11.20
CA ALA A 428 19.23 -16.81 11.94
C ALA A 428 18.83 -16.59 13.41
N GLN A 429 19.24 -15.47 14.01
CA GLN A 429 18.88 -15.09 15.36
C GLN A 429 18.09 -13.78 15.33
N LEU A 430 17.01 -13.75 16.09
CA LEU A 430 16.28 -12.54 16.44
C LEU A 430 16.69 -12.12 17.87
N ILE A 431 16.19 -10.97 18.31
CA ILE A 431 16.39 -10.47 19.68
C ILE A 431 15.59 -11.25 20.71
#